data_AF-A0A0E9M1A1-F1
#
_entry.id   AF-A0A0E9M1A1-F1
#
_cell.length_a   1.000
_cell.length_b   1.000
_cell.length_c   1.000
_cell.angle_alpha   90.00
_cell.angle_beta   90.00
_cell.angle_gamma   90.00
#
_symmetry.space_group_name_H-M   'P 1'
#
loop_
_entity.id
_entity.type
_entity.pdbx_description
1 polymer ?
#
loop_
_entity_poly.entity_id
_entity_poly.type
_entity_poly.pdbx_seq_one_letter_code
_entity_poly.pdbx_strand_id
1 'polypeptide(L)'
;MKKVRLISLLFFSALMLFAVSCSDDDDPNNQEPEENTPRVFHIAARFDGKDSEVYMAAVEDLTKGSLSFKGNGYALNPVRSARVFTDDLGWVYVFDYGGGYLQKFSYNNGSYTKVKELDVAPVMGGIPHVRPWKINEETILIHNIIARDIEDEAMA
;
A
#
# COMPACT_ATOMS: atom_id res chain seq x y z
N MET A 1 9.67 38.08 67.64
CA MET A 1 8.47 38.04 66.77
C MET A 1 8.75 38.80 65.48
N LYS A 2 8.73 38.12 64.33
CA LYS A 2 8.28 38.58 62.99
C LYS A 2 8.64 37.51 61.96
N LYS A 3 7.79 36.49 61.90
CA LYS A 3 7.79 35.39 60.91
C LYS A 3 7.07 35.88 59.64
N VAL A 4 7.73 36.57 58.71
CA VAL A 4 7.14 36.84 57.37
C VAL A 4 8.23 37.01 56.31
N ARG A 5 9.07 35.99 56.06
CA ARG A 5 9.95 35.95 54.87
C ARG A 5 10.25 34.52 54.38
N LEU A 6 9.28 33.61 54.47
CA LEU A 6 9.46 32.23 53.97
C LEU A 6 8.35 31.74 53.03
N ILE A 7 7.35 32.59 52.72
CA ILE A 7 6.22 32.22 51.85
C ILE A 7 6.40 32.77 50.41
N SER A 8 7.27 33.77 50.22
CA SER A 8 7.46 34.42 48.91
C SER A 8 8.34 33.64 47.93
N LEU A 9 9.10 32.63 48.38
CA LEU A 9 9.96 31.82 47.50
C LEU A 9 9.29 30.55 46.97
N LEU A 10 8.14 30.16 47.52
CA LEU A 10 7.43 28.94 47.09
C LEU A 10 6.51 29.17 45.88
N PHE A 11 6.14 30.41 45.59
CA PHE A 11 5.25 30.72 44.46
C PHE A 11 5.96 30.90 43.11
N PHE A 12 7.29 31.08 43.09
CA PHE A 12 8.04 31.23 41.84
C PHE A 12 8.52 29.90 41.24
N SER A 13 8.47 28.81 42.01
CA SER A 13 8.88 27.47 41.56
C SER A 13 7.76 26.70 40.82
N ALA A 14 6.49 27.06 41.07
CA ALA A 14 5.34 26.36 40.50
C ALA A 14 5.03 26.73 39.04
N LEU A 15 5.64 27.79 38.49
CA LEU A 15 5.35 28.27 37.13
C LEU A 15 6.25 27.65 36.04
N MET A 16 7.25 26.85 36.42
CA MET A 16 8.20 26.22 35.49
C MET A 16 7.78 24.82 35.02
N LEU A 17 6.64 24.28 35.49
CA LEU A 17 6.19 22.93 35.13
C LEU A 17 5.24 22.87 33.91
N PHE A 18 4.93 24.00 33.28
CA PHE A 18 4.10 24.06 32.06
C PHE A 18 4.89 24.23 30.76
N ALA A 19 6.23 24.19 30.81
CA ALA A 19 7.09 24.34 29.63
C ALA A 19 7.61 23.00 29.07
N VAL A 20 7.01 21.86 29.47
CA VAL A 20 7.10 20.64 28.65
C VAL A 20 6.13 20.81 27.49
N SER A 21 6.54 21.69 26.57
CA SER A 21 6.15 21.61 25.17
C SER A 21 6.40 20.18 24.71
N CYS A 22 5.48 19.62 23.93
CA CYS A 22 5.68 18.41 23.13
C CYS A 22 7.15 18.35 22.69
N SER A 23 7.90 17.39 23.23
CA SER A 23 8.92 16.76 22.42
C SER A 23 8.15 16.19 21.25
N ASP A 24 8.51 16.58 20.03
CA ASP A 24 8.14 15.81 18.87
C ASP A 24 8.57 14.38 19.19
N ASP A 25 7.59 13.53 19.43
CA ASP A 25 7.82 12.09 19.40
C ASP A 25 8.15 11.82 17.94
N ASP A 26 9.45 11.75 17.66
CA ASP A 26 10.01 11.16 16.45
C ASP A 26 9.56 9.70 16.43
N ASP A 27 8.31 9.46 16.05
CA ASP A 27 7.84 8.16 15.61
C ASP A 27 8.62 7.85 14.33
N PRO A 28 9.52 6.86 14.32
CA PRO A 28 10.30 6.53 13.13
C PRO A 28 9.44 6.05 11.95
N ASN A 29 8.12 5.88 12.14
CA ASN A 29 7.16 5.58 11.08
C ASN A 29 6.44 6.81 10.50
N ASN A 30 6.63 8.02 11.04
CA ASN A 30 6.02 9.24 10.47
C ASN A 30 6.98 9.93 9.49
N GLN A 31 7.50 9.18 8.52
CA GLN A 31 8.15 9.79 7.36
C GLN A 31 7.05 10.40 6.49
N GLU A 32 6.86 11.72 6.61
CA GLU A 32 6.26 12.47 5.51
C GLU A 32 7.03 12.10 4.23
N PRO A 33 6.34 11.79 3.12
CA PRO A 33 7.02 11.40 1.89
C PRO A 33 8.01 12.50 1.50
N GLU A 34 9.30 12.16 1.38
CA GLU A 34 10.31 13.12 0.94
C GLU A 34 9.84 13.77 -0.37
N GLU A 35 9.67 15.10 -0.33
CA GLU A 35 9.09 15.97 -1.35
C GLU A 35 9.82 15.91 -2.72
N ASN A 36 10.88 15.11 -2.85
CA ASN A 36 11.74 15.03 -4.03
C ASN A 36 11.88 13.63 -4.67
N THR A 37 11.15 12.61 -4.22
CA THR A 37 11.13 11.34 -4.97
C THR A 37 10.14 11.44 -6.13
N PRO A 38 10.59 11.27 -7.40
CA PRO A 38 9.68 11.35 -8.54
C PRO A 38 8.64 10.24 -8.45
N ARG A 39 7.36 10.63 -8.63
CA ARG A 39 6.24 9.69 -8.62
C ARG A 39 6.41 8.69 -9.77
N VAL A 40 6.49 7.41 -9.42
CA VAL A 40 6.58 6.32 -10.40
C VAL A 40 5.19 5.76 -10.68
N PHE A 41 4.85 5.62 -11.96
CA PHE A 41 3.63 4.98 -12.42
C PHE A 41 3.93 3.54 -12.81
N HIS A 42 3.17 2.60 -12.23
CA HIS A 42 3.26 1.18 -12.55
C HIS A 42 2.12 0.78 -13.47
N ILE A 43 2.46 0.34 -14.68
CA ILE A 43 1.50 -0.01 -15.71
C ILE A 43 1.53 -1.52 -15.91
N ALA A 44 0.39 -2.17 -15.66
CA ALA A 44 0.19 -3.57 -15.97
C ALA A 44 -0.52 -3.73 -17.30
N ALA A 45 0.00 -4.60 -18.17
CA ALA A 45 -0.61 -4.94 -19.44
C ALA A 45 -0.65 -6.45 -19.63
N ARG A 46 -1.79 -6.93 -20.11
CA ARG A 46 -1.96 -8.31 -20.54
C ARG A 46 -1.68 -8.40 -22.04
N PHE A 47 -0.90 -9.41 -22.43
CA PHE A 47 -0.64 -9.74 -23.81
C PHE A 47 -1.23 -11.11 -24.11
N ASP A 48 -2.16 -11.16 -25.07
CA ASP A 48 -2.77 -12.40 -25.51
C ASP A 48 -1.87 -13.08 -26.55
N GLY A 49 -1.68 -14.40 -26.38
CA GLY A 49 -0.78 -15.22 -27.19
C GLY A 49 -1.08 -16.71 -26.98
N LYS A 50 -0.09 -17.58 -27.26
CA LYS A 50 -0.21 -19.03 -26.99
C LYS A 50 -0.36 -19.30 -25.48
N ASP A 51 0.33 -18.51 -24.67
CA ASP A 51 0.15 -18.38 -23.24
C ASP A 51 -0.20 -16.91 -22.96
N SER A 52 -1.26 -16.65 -22.19
CA SER A 52 -1.62 -15.29 -21.79
C SER A 52 -0.66 -14.83 -20.70
N GLU A 53 0.05 -13.75 -20.93
CA GLU A 53 1.06 -13.23 -20.01
C GLU A 53 0.68 -11.82 -19.56
N VAL A 54 0.97 -11.51 -18.30
CA VAL A 54 0.80 -10.16 -17.75
C VAL A 54 2.17 -9.63 -17.41
N TYR A 55 2.45 -8.44 -17.91
CA TYR A 55 3.70 -7.73 -17.63
C TYR A 55 3.40 -6.44 -16.89
N MET A 56 4.34 -6.04 -16.05
CA MET A 56 4.33 -4.76 -15.38
C MET A 56 5.57 -3.95 -15.80
N ALA A 57 5.38 -2.68 -16.13
CA ALA A 57 6.46 -1.76 -16.45
C ALA A 57 6.27 -0.46 -15.64
N ALA A 58 7.37 0.21 -15.35
CA ALA A 58 7.36 1.48 -14.63
C ALA A 58 7.75 2.65 -15.55
N VAL A 59 7.10 3.79 -15.35
CA VAL A 59 7.44 5.06 -16.01
C VAL A 59 7.33 6.21 -15.02
N GLU A 60 8.22 7.20 -15.13
CA GLU A 60 8.21 8.38 -14.25
C GLU A 60 7.27 9.48 -14.76
N ASP A 61 6.97 9.48 -16.05
CA ASP A 61 6.14 10.51 -16.69
C ASP A 61 5.26 9.88 -17.77
N LEU A 62 3.93 9.92 -17.57
CA LEU A 62 2.94 9.40 -18.51
C LEU A 62 2.82 10.26 -19.79
N THR A 63 3.39 11.46 -19.79
CA THR A 63 3.29 12.42 -20.90
C THR A 63 4.50 12.41 -21.83
N LYS A 64 5.59 11.72 -21.45
CA LYS A 64 6.85 11.71 -22.18
C LYS A 64 7.20 10.31 -22.68
N GLY A 65 7.81 10.27 -23.87
CA GLY A 65 8.36 9.04 -24.45
C GLY A 65 7.30 8.06 -24.94
N SER A 66 7.64 6.77 -24.95
CA SER A 66 6.77 5.67 -25.35
C SER A 66 6.86 4.54 -24.33
N LEU A 67 5.72 4.00 -23.93
CA LEU A 67 5.68 2.80 -23.07
C LEU A 67 6.07 1.56 -23.89
N SER A 68 7.08 0.83 -23.41
CA SER A 68 7.48 -0.47 -23.96
C SER A 68 7.72 -1.46 -22.83
N PHE A 69 7.23 -2.68 -22.99
CA PHE A 69 7.51 -3.81 -22.09
C PHE A 69 8.71 -4.64 -22.57
N LYS A 70 9.19 -4.41 -23.80
CA LYS A 70 10.38 -5.09 -24.33
C LYS A 70 11.63 -4.57 -23.60
N GLY A 71 12.32 -5.46 -22.90
CA GLY A 71 13.53 -5.13 -22.12
C GLY A 71 13.27 -4.40 -20.79
N ASN A 72 12.05 -3.91 -20.55
CA ASN A 72 11.66 -3.12 -19.38
C ASN A 72 10.44 -3.70 -18.63
N GLY A 73 9.88 -4.82 -19.11
CA GLY A 73 8.75 -5.49 -18.49
C GLY A 73 9.19 -6.51 -17.46
N TYR A 74 8.54 -6.49 -16.30
CA TYR A 74 8.58 -7.55 -15.32
C TYR A 74 7.44 -8.52 -15.56
N ALA A 75 7.75 -9.79 -15.82
CA ALA A 75 6.74 -10.83 -16.03
C ALA A 75 6.07 -11.18 -14.69
N LEU A 76 4.78 -10.93 -14.60
CA LEU A 76 3.94 -11.52 -13.55
C LEU A 76 3.64 -12.95 -14.02
N ASN A 77 4.50 -13.88 -13.58
CA ASN A 77 4.48 -15.34 -13.83
C ASN A 77 3.04 -15.88 -13.95
N PRO A 78 2.75 -16.92 -14.76
CA PRO A 78 1.55 -17.03 -15.62
C PRO A 78 0.22 -16.86 -14.88
N VAL A 79 -0.20 -15.61 -14.70
CA VAL A 79 -1.47 -15.25 -14.07
C VAL A 79 -2.37 -14.61 -15.10
N ARG A 80 -3.54 -15.23 -15.34
CA ARG A 80 -4.51 -14.76 -16.33
C ARG A 80 -5.08 -13.37 -16.02
N SER A 81 -4.97 -12.95 -14.76
CA SER A 81 -5.46 -11.67 -14.25
C SER A 81 -4.71 -11.30 -12.97
N ALA A 82 -4.09 -10.14 -12.98
CA ALA A 82 -3.47 -9.54 -11.82
C ALA A 82 -4.14 -8.19 -11.51
N ARG A 83 -4.37 -7.90 -10.23
CA ARG A 83 -4.64 -6.52 -9.78
C ARG A 83 -3.35 -5.95 -9.21
N VAL A 84 -2.95 -4.79 -9.71
CA VAL A 84 -1.75 -4.07 -9.24
C VAL A 84 -2.18 -2.79 -8.52
N PHE A 85 -1.59 -2.51 -7.38
CA PHE A 85 -1.76 -1.27 -6.63
C PHE A 85 -0.48 -0.93 -5.87
N THR A 86 -0.32 0.33 -5.47
CA THR A 86 0.85 0.79 -4.70
C THR A 86 0.43 1.36 -3.36
N ASP A 87 1.38 1.38 -2.44
CA ASP A 87 1.26 2.15 -1.21
C ASP A 87 2.03 3.48 -1.28
N ASP A 88 1.90 4.32 -0.26
CA ASP A 88 2.49 5.67 -0.24
C ASP A 88 4.00 5.61 0.08
N LEU A 89 4.46 4.49 0.64
CA LEU A 89 5.88 4.18 0.84
C LEU A 89 6.56 3.62 -0.42
N GLY A 90 5.84 3.50 -1.53
CA GLY A 90 6.38 3.06 -2.83
C GLY A 90 6.46 1.54 -3.02
N TRP A 91 5.82 0.75 -2.16
CA TRP A 91 5.69 -0.68 -2.37
C TRP A 91 4.64 -0.98 -3.44
N VAL A 92 4.88 -2.04 -4.21
CA VAL A 92 3.98 -2.49 -5.26
C VAL A 92 3.36 -3.82 -4.84
N TYR A 93 2.04 -3.90 -4.91
CA TYR A 93 1.27 -5.08 -4.55
C TYR A 93 0.62 -5.65 -5.80
N VAL A 94 0.75 -6.97 -5.95
CA VAL A 94 0.13 -7.72 -7.04
C VAL A 94 -0.72 -8.82 -6.43
N PHE A 95 -2.00 -8.84 -6.79
CA PHE A 95 -2.87 -9.94 -6.45
C PHE A 95 -3.12 -10.81 -7.68
N ASP A 96 -2.69 -12.07 -7.56
CA ASP A 96 -2.94 -13.14 -8.51
C ASP A 96 -4.31 -13.76 -8.24
N TYR A 97 -5.27 -13.51 -9.14
CA TYR A 97 -6.60 -14.11 -9.08
C TYR A 97 -6.65 -15.59 -9.47
N GLY A 98 -5.66 -16.08 -10.23
CA GLY A 98 -5.57 -17.47 -10.65
C GLY A 98 -5.06 -18.38 -9.53
N GLY A 99 -4.02 -17.95 -8.83
CA GLY A 99 -3.41 -18.68 -7.71
C GLY A 99 -3.90 -18.28 -6.32
N GLY A 100 -4.54 -17.10 -6.16
CA GLY A 100 -5.00 -16.61 -4.87
C GLY A 100 -3.87 -16.04 -3.99
N TYR A 101 -2.81 -15.51 -4.61
CA TYR A 101 -1.64 -14.99 -3.92
C TYR A 101 -1.64 -13.45 -3.90
N LEU A 102 -1.42 -12.86 -2.73
CA LEU A 102 -1.06 -11.46 -2.59
C LEU A 102 0.46 -11.33 -2.45
N GLN A 103 1.08 -10.64 -3.38
CA GLN A 103 2.53 -10.48 -3.46
C GLN A 103 2.90 -9.01 -3.24
N LYS A 104 3.95 -8.77 -2.47
CA LYS A 104 4.56 -7.46 -2.23
C LYS A 104 5.92 -7.40 -2.92
N PHE A 105 6.18 -6.32 -3.65
CA PHE A 105 7.40 -6.07 -4.39
C PHE A 105 8.04 -4.76 -3.95
N SER A 106 9.36 -4.75 -3.80
CA SER A 106 10.13 -3.51 -3.91
C SER A 106 10.34 -3.16 -5.37
N TYR A 107 10.28 -1.87 -5.68
CA TYR A 107 10.65 -1.34 -6.98
C TYR A 107 11.88 -0.45 -6.84
N ASN A 108 12.93 -0.73 -7.62
CA ASN A 108 14.15 0.06 -7.66
C ASN A 108 14.68 0.14 -9.09
N ASN A 109 14.80 1.37 -9.64
CA ASN A 109 15.42 1.66 -10.93
C ASN A 109 15.02 0.69 -12.06
N GLY A 110 13.73 0.51 -12.29
CA GLY A 110 13.21 -0.35 -13.36
C GLY A 110 13.12 -1.84 -13.03
N SER A 111 13.56 -2.25 -11.84
CA SER A 111 13.52 -3.65 -11.40
C SER A 111 12.53 -3.86 -10.26
N TYR A 112 11.85 -5.01 -10.28
CA TYR A 112 10.94 -5.45 -9.23
C TYR A 112 11.52 -6.67 -8.52
N THR A 113 11.50 -6.64 -7.19
CA THR A 113 11.92 -7.78 -6.36
C THR A 113 10.78 -8.18 -5.44
N LYS A 114 10.31 -9.43 -5.53
CA LYS A 114 9.28 -9.95 -4.63
C LYS A 114 9.86 -10.09 -3.23
N VAL A 115 9.33 -9.34 -2.27
CA VAL A 115 9.78 -9.33 -0.87
C VAL A 115 8.90 -10.18 0.05
N LYS A 116 7.63 -10.34 -0.31
CA LYS A 116 6.68 -11.15 0.45
C LYS A 116 5.61 -11.73 -0.45
N GLU A 117 5.11 -12.89 -0.09
CA GLU A 117 3.96 -13.52 -0.69
C GLU A 117 3.06 -14.06 0.44
N LEU A 118 1.76 -13.90 0.27
CA LEU A 118 0.74 -14.42 1.15
C LEU A 118 -0.23 -15.25 0.31
N ASP A 119 -0.38 -16.51 0.67
CA ASP A 119 -1.49 -17.34 0.19
C ASP A 119 -2.77 -16.91 0.91
N VAL A 120 -3.70 -16.38 0.14
CA VAL A 120 -4.93 -15.78 0.68
C VAL A 120 -6.02 -16.82 0.87
N ALA A 121 -6.00 -17.93 0.11
CA ALA A 121 -7.05 -18.94 0.16
C ALA A 121 -7.28 -19.51 1.57
N PRO A 122 -6.25 -19.93 2.35
CA PRO A 122 -6.44 -20.46 3.70
C PRO A 122 -7.10 -19.45 4.66
N VAL A 123 -6.80 -18.17 4.50
CA VAL A 123 -7.32 -17.10 5.37
C VAL A 123 -8.77 -16.77 5.04
N MET A 124 -9.20 -17.05 3.81
CA MET A 124 -10.51 -16.72 3.26
C MET A 124 -11.42 -17.95 3.14
N GLY A 125 -11.19 -18.98 3.95
CA GLY A 125 -12.02 -20.18 3.99
C GLY A 125 -11.93 -21.04 2.73
N GLY A 126 -10.78 -21.01 2.05
CA GLY A 126 -10.54 -21.75 0.81
C GLY A 126 -11.06 -21.06 -0.45
N ILE A 127 -11.51 -19.81 -0.37
CA ILE A 127 -12.03 -19.06 -1.51
C ILE A 127 -10.90 -18.25 -2.17
N PRO A 128 -10.45 -18.59 -3.39
CA PRO A 128 -9.38 -17.86 -4.08
C PRO A 128 -9.87 -16.58 -4.78
N HIS A 129 -11.18 -16.43 -5.00
CA HIS A 129 -11.78 -15.33 -5.77
C HIS A 129 -12.07 -14.07 -4.93
N VAL A 130 -11.10 -13.67 -4.13
CA VAL A 130 -11.24 -12.50 -3.24
C VAL A 130 -10.69 -11.24 -3.87
N ARG A 131 -11.05 -10.09 -3.31
CA ARG A 131 -10.64 -8.76 -3.76
C ARG A 131 -9.78 -8.11 -2.69
N PRO A 132 -8.56 -7.67 -3.02
CA PRO A 132 -7.80 -6.79 -2.15
C PRO A 132 -8.27 -5.34 -2.31
N TRP A 133 -8.25 -4.62 -1.19
CA TRP A 133 -8.49 -3.19 -1.09
C TRP A 133 -7.50 -2.57 -0.09
N LYS A 134 -6.64 -1.66 -0.55
CA LYS A 134 -5.73 -0.90 0.35
C LYS A 134 -6.58 0.00 1.24
N ILE A 135 -6.50 -0.19 2.56
CA ILE A 135 -7.13 0.70 3.54
C ILE A 135 -6.14 1.79 3.94
N ASN A 136 -4.91 1.40 4.26
CA ASN A 136 -3.77 2.26 4.56
C ASN A 136 -2.46 1.48 4.31
N GLU A 137 -1.32 2.07 4.68
CA GLU A 137 0.02 1.48 4.49
C GLU A 137 0.25 0.18 5.27
N GLU A 138 -0.47 0.00 6.37
CA GLU A 138 -0.32 -1.16 7.27
C GLU A 138 -1.34 -2.27 6.98
N THR A 139 -2.47 -1.90 6.37
CA THR A 139 -3.65 -2.76 6.27
C THR A 139 -4.20 -2.82 4.85
N ILE A 140 -4.27 -4.06 4.35
CA ILE A 140 -5.01 -4.39 3.12
C ILE A 140 -6.21 -5.25 3.53
N LEU A 141 -7.41 -4.78 3.21
CA LEU A 141 -8.63 -5.56 3.37
C LEU A 141 -8.71 -6.58 2.24
N ILE A 142 -8.84 -7.85 2.60
CA ILE A 142 -9.20 -8.90 1.67
C ILE A 142 -10.66 -9.29 1.90
N HIS A 143 -11.48 -9.18 0.87
CA HIS A 143 -12.92 -9.45 0.99
C HIS A 143 -13.43 -10.28 -0.19
N ASN A 144 -14.41 -11.14 0.07
CA ASN A 144 -15.11 -11.86 -0.98
C ASN A 144 -16.29 -11.01 -1.49
N ILE A 145 -16.50 -10.98 -2.80
CA ILE A 145 -17.69 -10.37 -3.41
C ILE A 145 -18.53 -11.47 -4.01
N ILE A 146 -19.70 -11.72 -3.43
CA ILE A 146 -20.68 -12.66 -3.95
C ILE A 146 -21.77 -11.84 -4.63
N ALA A 147 -21.73 -11.78 -5.96
CA ALA A 147 -22.83 -11.25 -6.76
C ALA A 147 -23.87 -12.36 -6.97
N ARG A 148 -25.16 -12.00 -6.95
CA ARG A 148 -26.26 -12.89 -7.34
C ARG A 148 -27.09 -12.14 -8.36
N ASP A 149 -27.44 -12.81 -9.44
CA ASP A 149 -28.45 -12.30 -10.35
C ASP A 149 -29.80 -12.36 -9.65
N ILE A 150 -30.55 -11.26 -9.76
CA ILE A 150 -31.96 -11.23 -9.37
C ILE A 150 -32.71 -11.32 -10.69
N GLU A 151 -33.30 -12.48 -10.97
CA GLU A 151 -34.27 -12.60 -12.05
C GLU A 151 -35.54 -11.89 -11.60
N ASP A 152 -36.00 -10.90 -12.37
CA ASP A 152 -37.35 -10.38 -12.19
C ASP A 152 -38.31 -11.54 -12.53
N GLU A 153 -39.19 -11.90 -11.60
CA GLU A 153 -40.31 -12.80 -11.88
C GLU A 153 -41.17 -12.13 -12.96
N ALA A 154 -40.86 -12.40 -14.22
CA ALA A 154 -41.70 -12.03 -15.33
C ALA A 154 -43.04 -12.72 -15.09
N MET A 155 -44.04 -11.90 -14.80
CA MET A 155 -45.41 -12.30 -14.46
C MET A 155 -45.87 -13.44 -15.38
N ALA A 156 -46.09 -14.61 -14.77
CA ALA A 156 -46.70 -15.77 -15.38
C ALA A 156 -48.15 -15.49 -15.81
#